data_AF-A0A842NB41-F1
#
_entry.id   AF-A0A842NB41-F1
#
_cell.length_a   1.000
_cell.length_b   1.000
_cell.length_c   1.000
_cell.angle_alpha   90.00
_cell.angle_beta   90.00
_cell.angle_gamma   90.00
#
_symmetry.space_group_name_H-M   'P 1'
#
loop_
_entity.id
_entity.type
_entity.pdbx_description
1 polymer ?
#
loop_
_entity_poly.entity_id
_entity_poly.type
_entity_poly.pdbx_seq_one_letter_code
_entity_poly.pdbx_strand_id
1 'polypeptide(L)' 'SEMALGVLDPQFKENMAEKDAVDLAVKAVRSATMRDSFSGDGIDILVVNKDGITEFTEDVK' A
#
# COMPACT_ATOMS: atom_id res chain seq x y z
N SER A 1 -10.58 6.40 2.84
CA SER A 1 -10.61 7.21 1.60
C SER A 1 -11.27 6.39 0.51
N GLU A 2 -12.33 6.87 -0.11
CA GLU A 2 -12.97 6.19 -1.26
C GLU A 2 -11.99 5.94 -2.41
N MET A 3 -10.94 6.77 -2.53
CA MET A 3 -9.94 6.64 -3.58
C MET A 3 -8.97 5.48 -3.39
N ALA A 4 -8.66 5.12 -2.14
CA ALA A 4 -7.86 3.94 -1.85
C ALA A 4 -8.65 2.66 -2.20
N LEU A 5 -9.92 2.61 -1.80
CA LEU A 5 -10.81 1.48 -2.10
C LEU A 5 -11.04 1.31 -3.60
N GLY A 6 -11.21 2.41 -4.34
CA GLY A 6 -11.34 2.38 -5.81
C GLY A 6 -10.12 1.79 -6.55
N VAL A 7 -8.94 1.78 -5.91
CA VAL A 7 -7.73 1.12 -6.45
C VAL A 7 -7.59 -0.31 -5.92
N LEU A 8 -7.89 -0.52 -4.64
CA LEU A 8 -7.74 -1.80 -3.94
C LEU A 8 -8.74 -2.85 -4.45
N ASP A 9 -10.04 -2.54 -4.38
CA ASP A 9 -11.14 -3.49 -4.60
C ASP A 9 -11.10 -4.22 -5.95
N PRO A 10 -10.88 -3.55 -7.11
CA PRO A 10 -10.91 -4.24 -8.40
C PRO A 10 -9.68 -5.13 -8.66
N GLN A 11 -8.58 -4.92 -7.90
CA GLN A 11 -7.31 -5.64 -8.10
C GLN A 11 -7.03 -6.66 -7.01
N PHE A 12 -7.70 -6.57 -5.87
CA PHE A 12 -7.56 -7.52 -4.77
C PHE A 12 -7.98 -8.93 -5.20
N LYS A 13 -7.18 -9.91 -4.82
CA LYS A 13 -7.46 -11.33 -4.99
C LYS A 13 -7.08 -12.07 -3.71
N GLU A 14 -7.82 -13.11 -3.37
CA GLU A 14 -7.41 -14.01 -2.30
C GLU A 14 -6.10 -14.71 -2.69
N ASN A 15 -5.24 -14.97 -1.69
CA ASN A 15 -3.97 -15.68 -1.86
C ASN A 15 -2.99 -15.01 -2.84
N MET A 16 -2.97 -13.68 -2.89
CA MET A 16 -1.92 -12.93 -3.59
C MET A 16 -0.53 -13.26 -3.05
N ALA A 17 0.47 -13.23 -3.94
CA ALA A 17 1.84 -13.19 -3.49
C ALA A 17 2.07 -11.92 -2.65
N GLU A 18 2.83 -12.04 -1.56
CA GLU A 18 3.10 -10.93 -0.64
C GLU A 18 3.54 -9.66 -1.36
N LYS A 19 4.48 -9.78 -2.30
CA LYS A 19 4.95 -8.67 -3.12
C LYS A 19 3.82 -7.95 -3.86
N ASP A 20 2.91 -8.71 -4.48
CA ASP A 20 1.80 -8.13 -5.25
C ASP A 20 0.78 -7.45 -4.33
N ALA A 21 0.57 -7.99 -3.12
CA ALA A 21 -0.30 -7.41 -2.11
C ALA A 21 0.27 -6.08 -1.58
N VAL A 22 1.58 -6.04 -1.29
CA VAL A 22 2.30 -4.82 -0.90
C VAL A 22 2.22 -3.77 -2.02
N ASP A 23 2.53 -4.15 -3.27
CA ASP A 23 2.47 -3.23 -4.42
C ASP A 23 1.07 -2.63 -4.60
N LEU A 24 0.02 -3.42 -4.38
CA LEU A 24 -1.36 -2.96 -4.45
C LEU A 24 -1.70 -2.01 -3.30
N ALA A 25 -1.29 -2.32 -2.07
CA ALA A 25 -1.49 -1.45 -0.91
C ALA A 25 -0.81 -0.08 -1.09
N VAL A 26 0.43 -0.07 -1.58
CA VAL A 26 1.17 1.16 -1.91
C VAL A 26 0.41 2.00 -2.92
N LYS A 27 -0.08 1.40 -4.01
CA LYS A 27 -0.86 2.11 -5.03
C LYS A 27 -2.15 2.72 -4.46
N ALA A 28 -2.84 1.98 -3.59
CA ALA A 28 -4.07 2.45 -2.95
C ALA A 28 -3.83 3.61 -1.97
N VAL A 29 -2.76 3.54 -1.18
CA VAL A 29 -2.39 4.64 -0.26
C VAL A 29 -1.94 5.87 -1.06
N ARG A 30 -1.16 5.70 -2.13
CA ARG A 30 -0.76 6.79 -3.05
C ARG A 30 -1.96 7.49 -3.66
N SER A 31 -2.98 6.76 -4.13
CA SER A 31 -4.17 7.38 -4.74
C SER A 31 -4.98 8.25 -3.76
N ALA A 32 -4.91 7.94 -2.47
CA ALA A 32 -5.56 8.72 -1.43
C ALA A 32 -4.75 9.95 -0.98
N THR A 33 -3.40 9.87 -1.05
CA THR A 33 -2.47 10.89 -0.51
C THR A 33 -2.02 11.93 -1.55
N MET A 34 -2.06 11.63 -2.86
CA MET A 34 -1.65 12.54 -3.95
C MET A 34 -2.37 13.91 -4.01
N ARG A 35 -3.40 14.15 -3.17
CA ARG A 35 -4.06 15.46 -3.06
C ARG A 35 -3.52 16.37 -1.95
N ASP A 36 -2.70 15.86 -1.04
CA ASP A 36 -2.10 16.66 0.03
C ASP A 36 -0.67 17.05 -0.36
N SER A 37 -0.44 18.34 -0.62
CA SER A 37 0.88 18.91 -0.98
C SER A 37 1.93 18.84 0.15
N PHE A 38 1.66 18.12 1.25
CA PHE A 38 2.48 18.04 2.45
C PHE A 38 3.03 16.63 2.76
N SER A 39 2.60 15.57 2.07
CA SER A 39 3.04 14.20 2.35
C SER A 39 4.16 13.77 1.40
N GLY A 40 5.41 14.15 1.74
CA GLY A 40 6.60 13.91 0.92
C GLY A 40 7.57 12.84 1.44
N ASP A 41 7.27 12.13 2.52
CA ASP A 41 8.29 11.32 3.23
C ASP A 41 8.25 9.80 2.97
N GLY A 42 7.18 9.26 2.35
CA GLY A 42 7.05 7.82 2.08
C GLY A 42 5.80 7.18 2.68
N ILE A 43 5.66 5.88 2.50
CA ILE A 43 4.59 5.06 3.09
C ILE A 43 5.21 4.01 3.98
N ASP A 44 4.92 4.04 5.28
CA ASP A 44 5.34 2.99 6.21
C ASP A 44 4.48 1.73 6.01
N ILE A 45 5.15 0.59 5.89
CA ILE A 45 4.54 -0.70 5.57
C ILE A 45 4.90 -1.73 6.63
N LEU A 46 3.87 -2.40 7.14
CA LEU A 46 3.98 -3.53 8.05
C LEU A 46 3.37 -4.77 7.39
N VAL A 47 4.20 -5.76 7.11
CA VAL A 47 3.77 -7.06 6.59
C VAL A 47 3.76 -8.06 7.72
N VAL A 48 2.62 -8.74 7.91
CA VAL A 48 2.45 -9.81 8.90
C VAL A 48 2.09 -11.09 8.18
N ASN A 49 2.92 -12.12 8.29
CA ASN A 49 2.71 -13.42 7.67
C ASN A 49 3.13 -14.56 8.64
N LYS A 50 3.08 -15.80 8.16
CA LYS A 50 3.44 -16.98 8.97
C LYS A 50 4.92 -17.02 9.41
N ASP A 51 5.79 -16.30 8.70
CA ASP A 51 7.24 -16.27 8.90
C ASP A 51 7.66 -15.12 9.85
N GLY A 52 6.73 -14.21 10.16
CA GLY A 52 6.92 -13.17 11.15
C GLY A 52 6.39 -11.80 10.69
N ILE A 53 7.13 -10.77 11.07
CA ILE A 53 6.80 -9.37 10.80
C ILE A 53 7.96 -8.73 10.04
N THR A 54 7.65 -8.01 8.97
CA THR A 54 8.59 -7.20 8.21
C THR A 54 8.10 -5.76 8.17
N GLU A 55 8.97 -4.81 8.48
CA GLU A 55 8.66 -3.38 8.50
C GLU A 55 9.65 -2.62 7.62
N PHE A 56 9.15 -1.72 6.78
CA PHE A 56 9.95 -0.86 5.89
C PHE A 56 9.13 0.34 5.41
N THR A 57 9.83 1.37 4.93
CA THR A 57 9.22 2.55 4.32
C THR A 57 9.40 2.51 2.80
N GLU A 58 8.32 2.69 2.06
CA GLU A 58 8.33 2.84 0.60
C GLU A 58 8.39 4.31 0.20
N ASP A 59 9.46 4.69 -0.49
CA ASP A 59 9.63 6.03 -1.03
C ASP A 59 8.55 6.35 -2.07
N VAL A 60 7.81 7.44 -1.85
CA VAL A 60 6.86 7.98 -2.82
C VAL A 60 7.54 9.14 -3.55
N LYS A 61 8.40 8.82 -4.52
CA LYS A 61 8.91 9.80 -5.50
C LYS A 61 7.93 10.00 -6.65
#